data_AF-J7Q716-F1
#
_entry.id   AF-J7Q716-F1
#
_cell.length_a   1.000
_cell.length_b   1.000
_cell.length_c   1.000
_cell.angle_alpha   90.00
_cell.angle_beta   90.00
_cell.angle_gamma   90.00
#
_symmetry.space_group_name_H-M   'P 1'
#
loop_
_entity.id
_entity.type
_entity.pdbx_description
1 polymer ?
#
loop_
_entity_poly.entity_id
_entity_poly.type
_entity_poly.pdbx_seq_one_letter_code
_entity_poly.pdbx_strand_id
1 'polypeptide(L)'
;METRKLTTGAAPRKLGDYLTRARDNAPAHAGHGAGGAQSVREDAYRGHQIEIVTTYKILVDGKQIRAPLGVDAAGQVHCHSLPNYQTASAVDMVRALIDGFPEEFERKPAPTKRQPPASRARRPAPARKSRPAAKKGAKHEH
;
A
#
# COMPACT_ATOMS: atom_id res chain seq x y z
N MET A 1 -21.09 28.22 -24.67
CA MET A 1 -20.52 26.91 -25.03
C MET A 1 -20.66 26.70 -26.53
N GLU A 2 -19.61 26.31 -27.25
CA GLU A 2 -19.70 26.12 -28.70
C GLU A 2 -20.23 24.73 -29.07
N THR A 3 -21.50 24.68 -29.45
CA THR A 3 -22.25 23.45 -29.77
C THR A 3 -21.62 22.62 -30.89
N ARG A 4 -20.96 23.26 -31.87
CA ARG A 4 -20.25 22.58 -32.98
C ARG A 4 -19.03 21.77 -32.53
N LYS A 5 -18.34 22.22 -31.49
CA LYS A 5 -17.18 21.50 -30.92
C LYS A 5 -17.65 20.27 -30.15
N LEU A 6 -18.76 20.41 -29.42
CA LEU A 6 -19.39 19.30 -28.70
C LEU A 6 -19.91 18.22 -29.65
N THR A 7 -20.61 18.58 -30.73
CA THR A 7 -21.10 17.59 -31.71
C THR A 7 -19.97 16.88 -32.46
N THR A 8 -18.88 17.59 -32.76
CA THR A 8 -17.70 16.98 -33.39
C THR A 8 -16.99 16.02 -32.43
N GLY A 9 -16.87 16.39 -31.15
CA GLY A 9 -16.27 15.54 -30.12
C GLY A 9 -17.12 14.32 -29.77
N ALA A 10 -18.45 14.45 -29.79
CA ALA A 10 -19.41 13.38 -29.52
C ALA A 10 -19.69 12.48 -30.74
N ALA A 11 -19.11 12.76 -31.91
CA ALA A 11 -19.26 11.91 -33.09
C ALA A 11 -18.75 10.48 -32.77
N PRO A 12 -19.48 9.41 -33.12
CA PRO A 12 -19.20 8.05 -32.65
C PRO A 12 -17.76 7.58 -32.87
N ARG A 13 -17.17 7.93 -34.01
CA ARG A 13 -15.78 7.59 -34.34
C ARG A 13 -14.77 8.34 -33.45
N LYS A 14 -14.93 9.65 -33.28
CA LYS A 14 -14.01 10.45 -32.45
C LYS A 14 -14.08 10.04 -30.98
N LEU A 15 -15.28 9.75 -30.49
CA LEU A 15 -15.47 9.21 -29.15
C LEU A 15 -14.83 7.83 -29.00
N GLY A 16 -15.03 6.93 -29.96
CA GLY A 16 -14.41 5.60 -29.96
C GLY A 16 -12.87 5.65 -29.96
N ASP A 17 -12.28 6.50 -30.80
CA ASP A 17 -10.82 6.70 -30.86
C ASP A 17 -10.29 7.32 -29.56
N TYR A 18 -11.06 8.22 -28.96
CA TYR A 18 -10.74 8.81 -27.66
C TYR A 18 -10.76 7.74 -26.56
N LEU A 19 -11.84 6.94 -26.46
CA LEU A 19 -11.97 5.89 -25.45
C LEU A 19 -10.89 4.81 -25.58
N THR A 20 -10.55 4.42 -26.81
CA THR A 20 -9.45 3.46 -27.06
C THR A 20 -8.13 4.01 -26.55
N ARG A 21 -7.79 5.26 -26.91
CA ARG A 21 -6.59 5.93 -26.39
C ARG A 21 -6.64 6.15 -24.87
N ALA A 22 -7.80 6.46 -24.31
CA ALA A 22 -7.97 6.69 -22.89
C ALA A 22 -7.85 5.40 -22.08
N ARG A 23 -8.25 4.25 -22.64
CA ARG A 23 -8.03 2.93 -22.04
C ARG A 23 -6.56 2.55 -22.09
N ASP A 24 -5.92 2.74 -23.24
CA ASP A 24 -4.53 2.33 -23.43
C ASP A 24 -3.55 3.25 -22.68
N ASN A 25 -3.93 4.52 -22.48
CA ASN A 25 -3.22 5.50 -21.64
C ASN A 25 -3.90 5.71 -20.28
N ALA A 26 -4.81 4.82 -19.87
CA ALA A 26 -5.42 4.93 -18.55
C ALA A 26 -4.25 4.85 -17.56
N PRO A 27 -3.99 5.90 -16.76
CA PRO A 27 -3.03 5.75 -15.69
C PRO A 27 -3.53 4.56 -14.87
N ALA A 28 -2.70 3.52 -14.72
CA ALA A 28 -2.95 2.46 -13.76
C ALA A 28 -3.35 3.17 -12.47
N HIS A 29 -4.62 3.02 -12.06
CA HIS A 29 -5.31 3.88 -11.10
C HIS A 29 -4.31 4.60 -10.23
N ALA A 30 -4.05 5.88 -10.52
CA ALA A 30 -2.99 6.65 -9.89
C ALA A 30 -3.09 6.38 -8.39
N GLY A 31 -2.13 5.62 -7.88
CA GLY A 31 -2.33 4.77 -6.72
C GLY A 31 -3.00 5.53 -5.59
N HIS A 32 -4.04 4.93 -5.00
CA HIS A 32 -4.61 5.30 -3.71
C HIS A 32 -3.51 5.94 -2.85
N GLY A 33 -3.56 7.27 -2.77
CA GLY A 33 -2.40 8.12 -2.48
C GLY A 33 -1.64 7.66 -1.24
N ALA A 34 -0.32 7.81 -1.27
CA ALA A 34 0.60 7.46 -0.18
C ALA A 34 0.39 8.26 1.13
N GLY A 35 -0.67 9.07 1.23
CA GLY A 35 -1.07 9.72 2.47
C GLY A 35 -1.85 8.74 3.33
N GLY A 36 -1.49 8.61 4.61
CA GLY A 36 -2.35 7.92 5.57
C GLY A 36 -3.78 8.46 5.48
N ALA A 37 -4.77 7.58 5.60
CA ALA A 37 -6.19 7.95 5.64
C ALA A 37 -6.50 8.64 6.98
N GLN A 38 -6.05 9.89 7.10
CA GLN A 38 -6.34 10.77 8.22
C GLN A 38 -7.50 11.67 7.83
N SER A 39 -8.54 11.67 8.66
CA SER A 39 -9.68 12.58 8.55
C SER A 39 -9.68 13.47 9.77
N VAL A 40 -9.71 14.78 9.56
CA VAL A 40 -9.81 15.78 10.62
C VAL A 40 -11.19 16.43 10.54
N ARG A 41 -11.87 16.53 11.69
CA ARG A 41 -13.15 17.24 11.84
C ARG A 41 -13.02 18.22 12.97
N GLU A 42 -13.45 19.45 12.73
CA GLU A 42 -13.39 20.52 13.71
C GLU A 42 -14.82 20.99 14.02
N ASP A 43 -15.07 21.35 15.27
CA ASP A 43 -16.33 21.94 15.73
C ASP A 43 -16.09 22.89 16.91
N ALA A 44 -17.04 23.76 17.22
CA ALA A 44 -16.99 24.63 18.38
C ALA A 44 -18.30 24.56 19.17
N TYR A 45 -18.24 24.12 20.44
CA TYR A 45 -19.42 23.96 21.28
C TYR A 45 -19.24 24.60 22.65
N ARG A 46 -20.13 25.54 23.00
CA ARG A 46 -20.14 26.27 24.29
C ARG A 46 -18.78 26.89 24.67
N GLY A 47 -18.08 27.45 23.69
CA GLY A 47 -16.77 28.08 23.88
C GLY A 47 -15.58 27.12 23.84
N HIS A 48 -15.81 25.83 23.62
CA HIS A 48 -14.74 24.83 23.42
C HIS A 48 -14.52 24.58 21.94
N GLN A 49 -13.25 24.57 21.51
CA GLN A 49 -12.85 24.06 20.19
C GLN A 49 -12.69 22.54 20.29
N ILE A 50 -13.25 21.84 19.33
CA ILE A 50 -13.26 20.39 19.22
C ILE A 50 -12.51 20.04 17.95
N GLU A 51 -11.50 19.18 18.06
CA GLU A 51 -10.82 18.58 16.91
C GLU A 51 -10.88 17.06 17.06
N ILE A 52 -11.34 16.39 16.01
CA ILE A 52 -11.41 14.94 15.94
C ILE A 52 -10.58 14.47 14.76
N VAL A 53 -9.46 13.82 15.08
CA VAL A 53 -8.58 13.19 14.12
C VAL A 53 -8.83 11.69 14.10
N THR A 54 -9.32 11.18 12.98
CA THR A 54 -9.57 9.75 12.76
C THR A 54 -8.50 9.18 11.84
N THR A 55 -7.84 8.10 12.27
CA THR A 55 -6.92 7.32 11.43
C THR A 55 -7.34 5.86 11.41
N TYR A 56 -7.51 5.28 10.22
CA TYR A 56 -7.84 3.87 10.08
C TYR A 56 -6.63 3.02 9.71
N LYS A 57 -6.42 1.93 10.45
CA LYS A 57 -5.59 0.80 10.02
C LYS A 57 -6.51 -0.31 9.53
N ILE A 58 -6.58 -0.49 8.22
CA ILE A 58 -7.50 -1.44 7.60
C ILE A 58 -6.71 -2.64 7.10
N LEU A 59 -7.06 -3.83 7.57
CA LEU A 59 -6.52 -5.10 7.08
C LEU A 59 -7.65 -5.93 6.50
N VAL A 60 -7.47 -6.37 5.26
CA VAL A 60 -8.33 -7.38 4.63
C VAL A 60 -7.46 -8.61 4.42
N ASP A 61 -7.87 -9.75 4.95
CA ASP A 61 -7.09 -11.00 4.94
C ASP A 61 -5.65 -10.86 5.47
N GLY A 62 -5.45 -9.97 6.45
CA GLY A 62 -4.13 -9.65 7.02
C GLY A 62 -3.24 -8.76 6.14
N LYS A 63 -3.69 -8.38 4.94
CA LYS A 63 -3.04 -7.41 4.07
C LYS A 63 -3.55 -6.01 4.39
N GLN A 64 -2.64 -5.10 4.72
CA GLN A 64 -3.01 -3.70 4.89
C GLN A 64 -3.45 -3.12 3.55
N ILE A 65 -4.64 -2.54 3.50
CA ILE A 65 -5.13 -1.81 2.35
C ILE A 65 -4.97 -0.30 2.56
N ARG A 66 -4.75 0.43 1.47
CA ARG A 66 -4.73 1.89 1.48
C ARG A 66 -6.04 2.38 0.89
N ALA A 67 -7.03 2.59 1.74
CA ALA A 67 -8.29 3.22 1.37
C ALA A 67 -8.36 4.58 2.09
N PRO A 68 -8.30 5.71 1.37
CA PRO A 68 -8.47 7.04 1.95
C PRO A 68 -9.92 7.21 2.43
N LEU A 69 -10.19 6.80 3.66
CA LEU A 69 -11.47 6.98 4.31
C LEU A 69 -11.52 8.36 4.98
N GLY A 70 -12.52 9.14 4.61
CA GLY A 70 -12.92 10.35 5.31
C GLY A 70 -14.14 10.08 6.19
N VAL A 71 -14.28 10.85 7.26
CA VAL A 71 -15.50 10.89 8.08
C VAL A 71 -16.04 12.32 8.03
N ASP A 72 -17.33 12.48 7.79
CA ASP A 72 -17.96 13.79 7.76
C ASP A 72 -18.47 14.24 9.15
N ALA A 73 -19.06 15.44 9.20
CA ALA A 73 -19.60 16.01 10.43
C ALA A 73 -20.75 15.18 11.02
N ALA A 74 -21.54 14.50 10.18
CA ALA A 74 -22.61 13.60 10.61
C ALA A 74 -22.08 12.21 11.03
N GLY A 75 -20.77 11.98 10.93
CA GLY A 75 -20.13 10.71 11.26
C GLY A 75 -20.20 9.67 10.15
N GLN A 76 -20.64 10.04 8.94
CA GLN A 76 -20.64 9.12 7.81
C GLN A 76 -19.25 8.98 7.20
N VAL A 77 -18.90 7.76 6.86
CA VAL A 77 -17.66 7.39 6.19
C VAL A 77 -17.83 7.53 4.69
N HIS A 78 -16.87 8.16 4.03
CA HIS A 78 -16.81 8.32 2.58
C HIS A 78 -15.42 7.94 2.06
N CYS A 79 -15.34 7.56 0.79
CA CYS A 79 -14.09 7.24 0.11
C CYS A 79 -14.09 7.86 -1.28
N HIS A 80 -12.96 8.43 -1.70
CA HIS A 80 -12.83 9.02 -3.03
C HIS A 80 -13.00 7.98 -4.17
N SER A 81 -12.67 6.71 -3.92
CA SER A 81 -12.87 5.61 -4.88
C SER A 81 -14.36 5.30 -5.10
N LEU A 82 -15.22 5.66 -4.15
CA LEU A 82 -16.67 5.47 -4.19
C LEU A 82 -17.40 6.78 -3.84
N PRO A 83 -17.34 7.82 -4.70
CA PRO A 83 -17.75 9.18 -4.36
C PRO A 83 -19.27 9.32 -4.09
N ASN A 84 -20.07 8.39 -4.62
CA ASN A 84 -21.52 8.38 -4.43
C ASN A 84 -21.97 7.47 -3.28
N TYR A 85 -21.03 6.91 -2.50
CA TYR A 85 -21.33 6.06 -1.35
C TYR A 85 -20.92 6.74 -0.05
N GLN A 86 -21.83 6.69 0.92
CA GLN A 86 -21.58 7.07 2.30
C GLN A 86 -22.17 5.99 3.21
N THR A 87 -21.43 5.61 4.25
CA THR A 87 -21.85 4.56 5.17
C THR A 87 -21.67 5.00 6.61
N ALA A 88 -22.52 4.52 7.51
CA ALA A 88 -22.36 4.80 8.94
C ALA A 88 -21.13 4.10 9.56
N SER A 89 -20.55 3.12 8.86
CA SER A 89 -19.45 2.29 9.34
C SER A 89 -18.34 2.17 8.30
N ALA A 90 -17.09 2.25 8.76
CA ALA A 90 -15.92 1.98 7.94
C ALA A 90 -15.89 0.53 7.42
N VAL A 91 -16.46 -0.42 8.16
CA VAL A 91 -16.57 -1.82 7.72
C VAL A 91 -17.48 -1.93 6.49
N ASP A 92 -18.60 -1.21 6.48
CA ASP A 92 -19.52 -1.24 5.35
C ASP A 92 -18.93 -0.52 4.13
N MET A 93 -18.14 0.53 4.34
CA MET A 93 -17.37 1.15 3.25
C MET A 93 -16.34 0.17 2.67
N VAL A 94 -15.65 -0.60 3.52
CA VAL A 94 -14.69 -1.62 3.05
C VAL A 94 -15.39 -2.74 2.30
N ARG A 95 -16.60 -3.16 2.71
CA ARG A 95 -17.41 -4.11 1.93
C ARG A 95 -17.76 -3.56 0.55
N ALA A 96 -18.22 -2.31 0.47
CA ALA A 96 -18.52 -1.67 -0.80
C ALA A 96 -17.27 -1.56 -1.71
N LEU A 97 -16.09 -1.35 -1.13
CA LEU A 97 -14.82 -1.37 -1.87
C LEU A 97 -14.48 -2.77 -2.40
N ILE A 98 -14.69 -3.82 -1.60
CA ILE A 98 -14.47 -5.21 -2.04
C ILE A 98 -15.44 -5.57 -3.17
N ASP A 99 -16.71 -5.18 -3.04
CA ASP A 99 -17.73 -5.47 -4.05
C ASP A 99 -17.51 -4.68 -5.35
N GLY A 100 -17.03 -3.44 -5.23
CA GLY A 100 -16.79 -2.55 -6.38
C GLY A 100 -15.48 -2.80 -7.12
N PHE A 101 -14.46 -3.30 -6.44
CA PHE A 101 -13.10 -3.49 -6.98
C PHE A 101 -12.51 -4.87 -6.61
N PRO A 102 -13.21 -5.98 -6.87
CA PRO A 102 -12.83 -7.31 -6.38
C PRO A 102 -11.39 -7.71 -6.77
N GLU A 103 -10.94 -7.32 -7.97
CA GLU A 103 -9.60 -7.57 -8.49
C GLU A 103 -8.46 -6.97 -7.63
N GLU A 104 -8.72 -5.88 -6.89
CA GLU A 104 -7.73 -5.30 -5.97
C GLU A 104 -7.53 -6.13 -4.70
N PHE A 105 -8.52 -6.96 -4.37
CA PHE A 105 -8.56 -7.82 -3.19
C PHE A 105 -8.27 -9.29 -3.53
N GLU A 106 -8.26 -9.67 -4.81
CA GLU A 106 -7.89 -11.01 -5.24
C GLU A 106 -6.48 -11.40 -4.74
N ARG A 107 -6.40 -12.57 -4.11
CA ARG A 107 -5.12 -13.16 -3.72
C ARG A 107 -4.38 -13.61 -4.98
N LYS A 108 -3.41 -12.81 -5.42
CA LYS A 108 -2.38 -13.32 -6.33
C LYS A 108 -1.64 -14.46 -5.61
N PRO A 109 -1.61 -15.69 -6.16
CA PRO A 109 -0.87 -16.78 -5.52
C PRO A 109 0.57 -16.34 -5.33
N ALA A 110 1.09 -16.52 -4.12
CA ALA A 110 2.46 -16.15 -3.81
C ALA A 110 3.40 -16.84 -4.82
N PRO A 111 4.38 -16.14 -5.42
CA PRO A 111 5.40 -16.81 -6.19
C PRO A 111 6.06 -17.82 -5.25
N THR A 112 5.95 -19.10 -5.60
CA THR A 112 6.60 -20.18 -4.86
C THR A 112 8.07 -19.84 -4.79
N LYS A 113 8.56 -19.49 -3.59
CA LYS A 113 9.98 -19.33 -3.34
C LYS A 113 10.61 -20.68 -3.69
N ARG A 114 11.22 -20.79 -4.88
CA ARG A 114 12.12 -21.90 -5.20
C ARG A 114 13.22 -21.83 -4.15
N GLN A 115 13.17 -22.74 -3.18
CA GLN A 115 14.26 -22.92 -2.24
C GLN A 115 15.53 -23.14 -3.07
N PRO A 116 16.62 -22.39 -2.84
CA PRO A 116 17.91 -22.75 -3.39
C PRO A 116 18.23 -24.18 -2.93
N PRO A 117 18.80 -25.04 -3.79
CA PRO A 117 19.20 -26.37 -3.37
C PRO A 117 20.12 -26.26 -2.16
N ALA A 118 19.84 -27.08 -1.14
CA ALA A 118 20.57 -27.09 0.12
C ALA A 118 22.08 -27.07 -0.14
N SER A 119 22.77 -26.07 0.41
CA SER A 119 24.22 -25.98 0.37
C SER A 119 24.80 -27.24 1.01
N ARG A 120 25.39 -28.11 0.18
CA ARG A 120 26.10 -29.32 0.59
C ARG A 120 27.13 -28.93 1.66
N ALA A 121 26.93 -29.44 2.87
CA ALA A 121 27.77 -29.16 4.02
C ALA A 121 29.26 -29.31 3.67
N ARG A 122 30.03 -28.23 3.83
CA ARG A 122 31.50 -28.29 3.78
C ARG A 122 31.97 -29.11 4.97
N ARG A 123 32.64 -30.24 4.70
CA ARG A 123 33.35 -31.05 5.71
C ARG A 123 34.32 -30.16 6.51
N PRO A 124 34.38 -30.26 7.85
CA PRO A 124 35.39 -29.55 8.63
C PRO A 124 36.80 -30.10 8.33
N ALA A 125 37.77 -29.20 8.23
CA ALA A 125 39.18 -29.51 8.04
C ALA A 125 39.78 -30.13 9.32
N PRO A 126 40.76 -31.06 9.21
CA PRO A 126 41.35 -31.70 10.38
C PRO A 126 42.20 -30.74 11.20
N ALA A 127 42.08 -30.88 12.53
CA ALA A 127 42.73 -30.06 13.54
C ALA A 127 44.27 -30.09 13.46
N ARG A 128 44.88 -28.91 13.53
CA ARG A 128 46.33 -28.68 13.50
C ARG A 128 46.92 -29.00 14.89
N LYS A 129 47.74 -30.05 15.00
CA LYS A 129 48.47 -30.40 16.23
C LYS A 129 49.47 -29.30 16.61
N SER A 130 49.38 -28.80 17.84
CA SER A 130 50.32 -27.88 18.46
C SER A 130 51.68 -28.55 18.73
N ARG A 131 52.77 -27.88 18.37
CA ARG A 131 54.15 -28.25 18.77
C ARG A 131 54.60 -27.39 19.97
N PRO A 132 55.39 -27.94 20.90
CA PRO A 132 55.67 -27.32 22.19
C PRO A 132 56.72 -26.20 22.13
N ALA A 133 56.63 -25.27 23.07
CA ALA A 133 57.52 -24.13 23.25
C ALA A 133 58.91 -24.55 23.79
N ALA A 134 59.97 -24.09 23.14
CA ALA A 134 61.35 -24.23 23.59
C ALA A 134 61.74 -23.06 24.52
N LYS A 135 62.30 -23.39 25.68
CA LYS A 135 62.98 -22.50 26.65
C LYS A 135 64.41 -22.19 26.22
N LYS A 136 64.89 -20.99 26.62
CA LYS A 136 66.26 -20.47 26.86
C LYS A 136 66.52 -19.18 26.05
N GLY A 137 67.13 -18.12 26.57
CA GLY A 137 67.82 -17.88 27.84
C GLY A 137 68.22 -16.39 27.96
N ALA A 138 68.74 -16.03 29.13
CA ALA A 138 69.11 -14.68 29.55
C ALA A 138 70.47 -14.16 29.00
N LYS A 139 70.64 -12.82 28.96
CA LYS A 139 71.85 -11.99 29.29
C LYS A 139 71.57 -10.53 28.82
N HIS A 140 71.46 -9.51 29.68
CA HIS A 140 72.47 -8.67 30.39
C HIS A 140 73.39 -7.83 29.49
N GLU A 141 73.23 -6.49 29.56
CA GLU A 141 74.21 -5.38 29.81
C GLU A 141 73.51 -4.06 29.43
N HIS A 142 73.25 -3.16 30.38
CA HIS A 142 74.07 -2.06 30.94
C HIS A 142 74.17 -0.82 30.06
#